data_AF-A0A2D0RPS7-F1
#
_entry.id   AF-A0A2D0RPS7-F1
#
_cell.length_a   1.000
_cell.length_b   1.000
_cell.length_c   1.000
_cell.angle_alpha   90.00
_cell.angle_beta   90.00
_cell.angle_gamma   90.00
#
_symmetry.space_group_name_H-M   'P 1'
#
loop_
_entity.id
_entity.type
_entity.pdbx_description
1 polymer ?
#
loop_
_entity_poly.entity_id
_entity_poly.type
_entity_poly.pdbx_seq_one_letter_code
_entity_poly.pdbx_strand_id
1 'polypeptide(L)'
;MSTLLHLGVLLLILGAVQCKERIPGDDGLAQRAGEPLSPCSICEKILKKIFTSIGNELSKDNIDRALNKVCEKSPGPIKKVCMSFIKKYKAKLVNILKSARNPHEACRRLNLCKKAPRVSFVSVKKF
;
A
#
# COMPACT_ATOMS: atom_id res chain seq x y z
N MET A 1 -2.54 -0.24 51.52
CA MET A 1 -2.03 -1.39 50.73
C MET A 1 -2.75 -1.52 49.38
N SER A 2 -4.03 -1.14 49.24
CA SER A 2 -4.81 -1.28 47.99
C SER A 2 -4.53 -0.22 46.90
N THR A 3 -3.87 0.90 47.20
CA THR A 3 -3.55 1.95 46.21
C THR A 3 -2.35 1.63 45.33
N LEU A 4 -1.41 0.80 45.82
CA LEU A 4 -0.24 0.33 45.05
C LEU A 4 -0.65 -0.64 43.94
N LEU A 5 -1.70 -1.45 44.16
CA LEU A 5 -2.24 -2.37 43.17
C LEU A 5 -2.92 -1.62 42.01
N HIS A 6 -3.59 -0.50 42.31
CA HIS A 6 -4.26 0.33 41.31
C HIS A 6 -3.27 1.12 40.44
N LEU A 7 -2.16 1.60 41.03
CA LEU A 7 -1.09 2.25 40.28
C LEU A 7 -0.34 1.27 39.37
N GLY A 8 -0.18 0.01 39.81
CA GLY A 8 0.35 -1.07 38.99
C GLY A 8 -0.53 -1.40 37.78
N VAL A 9 -1.86 -1.42 37.95
CA VAL A 9 -2.82 -1.60 36.85
C VAL A 9 -2.81 -0.38 35.91
N LEU A 10 -2.63 0.84 36.43
CA LEU A 10 -2.50 2.06 35.62
C LEU A 10 -1.23 2.04 34.74
N LEU A 11 -0.13 1.48 35.23
CA LEU A 11 1.09 1.25 34.44
C LEU A 11 0.91 0.14 33.40
N LEU A 12 0.12 -0.89 33.69
CA LEU A 12 -0.22 -1.94 32.71
C LEU A 12 -1.10 -1.39 31.58
N ILE A 13 -2.07 -0.51 31.86
CA ILE A 13 -2.91 0.09 30.80
C ILE A 13 -2.17 1.17 30.00
N LEU A 14 -1.25 1.93 30.63
CA LEU A 14 -0.35 2.84 29.91
C LEU A 14 0.71 2.07 29.10
N GLY A 15 1.09 0.86 29.55
CA GLY A 15 1.97 -0.07 28.85
C GLY A 15 1.26 -0.95 27.80
N ALA A 16 -0.07 -1.07 27.84
CA ALA A 16 -0.88 -1.79 26.84
C ALA A 16 -1.20 -0.95 25.61
N VAL A 17 -0.81 0.33 25.57
CA VAL A 17 -0.87 1.18 24.37
C VAL A 17 0.35 0.97 23.46
N GLN A 18 0.71 -0.29 23.25
CA GLN A 18 1.52 -0.69 22.10
C GLN A 18 0.68 -1.56 21.18
N CYS A 19 -0.04 -0.90 20.28
CA CYS A 19 -0.09 -1.31 18.89
C CYS A 19 -0.12 -0.05 18.01
N LYS A 20 0.92 0.79 18.14
CA LYS A 20 1.48 1.37 16.92
C LYS A 20 1.99 0.17 16.14
N GLU A 21 1.10 -0.44 15.38
CA GLU A 21 1.51 -1.31 14.30
C GLU A 21 2.16 -0.36 13.28
N ARG A 22 3.44 -0.06 13.52
CA ARG A 22 4.37 0.11 12.43
C ARG A 22 4.33 -1.25 11.77
N ILE A 23 3.37 -1.43 10.86
CA ILE A 23 3.43 -2.46 9.85
C ILE A 23 4.85 -2.30 9.28
N PRO A 24 5.79 -3.25 9.49
CA PRO A 24 6.82 -3.40 8.51
C PRO A 24 6.04 -3.67 7.23
N GLY A 25 5.99 -2.65 6.36
CA GLY A 25 5.60 -2.91 4.99
C GLY A 25 6.47 -4.08 4.59
N ASP A 26 5.83 -5.18 4.25
CA ASP A 26 6.51 -6.32 3.64
C ASP A 26 7.17 -5.76 2.38
N ASP A 27 8.40 -5.26 2.54
CA ASP A 27 9.35 -5.00 1.50
C ASP A 27 9.97 -6.35 1.12
N GLY A 28 9.10 -7.28 0.75
CA GLY A 28 9.38 -8.31 -0.24
C GLY A 28 9.61 -7.70 -1.62
N LEU A 29 10.33 -6.57 -1.74
CA LEU A 29 11.15 -6.30 -2.92
C LEU A 29 12.36 -7.23 -2.84
N ALA A 30 12.10 -8.50 -3.11
CA ALA A 30 13.06 -9.29 -3.85
C ALA A 30 13.25 -8.55 -5.18
N GLN A 31 14.25 -7.67 -5.23
CA GLN A 31 14.66 -6.95 -6.41
C GLN A 31 15.35 -7.95 -7.36
N ARG A 32 14.57 -8.85 -7.96
CA ARG A 32 15.01 -9.63 -9.10
C ARG A 32 14.83 -8.75 -10.33
N ALA A 33 15.95 -8.25 -10.85
CA ALA A 33 16.02 -7.67 -12.18
C ALA A 33 15.49 -8.73 -13.18
N GLY A 34 14.27 -8.51 -13.70
CA GLY A 34 13.64 -9.44 -14.65
C GLY A 34 12.16 -9.78 -14.43
N GLU A 35 11.42 -9.09 -13.54
CA GLU A 35 9.96 -9.27 -13.54
C GLU A 35 9.34 -8.73 -14.85
N PRO A 36 8.44 -9.49 -15.51
CA PRO A 36 7.68 -8.96 -16.63
C PRO A 36 6.92 -7.71 -16.17
N LEU A 37 6.84 -6.69 -17.04
CA LEU A 37 6.02 -5.49 -16.83
C LEU A 37 4.53 -5.88 -16.83
N SER A 38 4.11 -6.60 -15.79
CA SER A 38 2.74 -7.04 -15.62
C SER A 38 1.87 -5.83 -15.26
N PRO A 39 0.58 -5.85 -15.65
CA PRO A 39 -0.35 -4.80 -15.25
C PRO A 39 -0.40 -4.58 -13.73
N CYS A 40 -0.20 -5.65 -12.94
CA CYS A 40 -0.08 -5.59 -11.48
C CYS A 40 1.16 -4.81 -11.05
N SER A 41 2.36 -5.20 -11.51
CA SER A 41 3.63 -4.56 -11.12
C SER A 41 3.66 -3.07 -11.50
N ILE A 42 3.12 -2.72 -12.67
CA ILE A 42 3.00 -1.32 -13.09
C ILE A 42 2.07 -0.55 -12.15
N CYS A 43 0.91 -1.13 -11.83
CA CYS A 43 -0.05 -0.52 -10.93
C CYS A 43 0.57 -0.27 -9.55
N GLU A 44 1.21 -1.28 -8.95
CA GLU A 44 1.78 -1.19 -7.61
C GLU A 44 2.89 -0.15 -7.52
N LYS A 45 3.76 -0.08 -8.54
CA LYS A 45 4.83 0.93 -8.61
C LYS A 45 4.26 2.35 -8.66
N ILE A 46 3.20 2.58 -9.43
CA ILE A 46 2.54 3.89 -9.53
C ILE A 46 1.82 4.20 -8.22
N LEU A 47 1.06 3.26 -7.67
CA LEU A 47 0.31 3.46 -6.44
C LEU A 47 1.21 3.66 -5.23
N LYS A 48 2.33 2.94 -5.12
CA LYS A 48 3.32 3.16 -4.05
C LYS A 48 3.74 4.63 -3.99
N LYS A 49 4.06 5.24 -5.13
CA LYS A 49 4.41 6.67 -5.21
C LYS A 49 3.23 7.58 -4.84
N ILE A 50 2.01 7.23 -5.24
CA ILE A 50 0.80 8.00 -4.90
C ILE A 50 0.53 7.97 -3.40
N PHE A 51 0.56 6.80 -2.76
CA PHE A 51 0.40 6.65 -1.31
C PHE A 51 1.44 7.47 -0.55
N THR A 52 2.70 7.43 -0.96
CA THR A 52 3.76 8.27 -0.38
C THR A 52 3.50 9.76 -0.58
N SER A 53 2.94 10.17 -1.73
CA SER A 53 2.65 11.58 -2.02
C SER A 53 1.42 12.12 -1.29
N ILE A 54 0.42 11.28 -1.03
CA ILE A 54 -0.81 11.66 -0.32
C ILE A 54 -0.56 11.77 1.19
N GLY A 55 0.29 10.87 1.73
CA GLY A 55 0.50 10.77 3.16
C GLY A 55 -0.81 10.44 3.88
N ASN A 56 -1.15 11.24 4.90
CA ASN A 56 -2.36 11.06 5.70
C ASN A 56 -3.54 11.92 5.23
N GLU A 57 -3.35 12.82 4.26
CA GLU A 57 -4.41 13.73 3.81
C GLU A 57 -5.23 13.09 2.69
N LEU A 58 -6.31 12.40 3.06
CA LEU A 58 -7.21 11.69 2.12
C LEU A 58 -8.28 12.60 1.48
N SER A 59 -8.05 13.92 1.44
CA SER A 59 -8.94 14.87 0.79
C SER A 59 -8.99 14.61 -0.72
N LYS A 60 -10.14 14.88 -1.35
CA LYS A 60 -10.30 14.69 -2.81
C LYS A 60 -9.24 15.48 -3.59
N ASP A 61 -9.05 16.74 -3.21
CA ASP A 61 -8.08 17.62 -3.86
C ASP A 61 -6.64 17.11 -3.72
N ASN A 62 -6.25 16.58 -2.55
CA ASN A 62 -4.92 16.03 -2.39
C ASN A 62 -4.68 14.79 -3.23
N ILE A 63 -5.67 13.89 -3.28
CA ILE A 63 -5.62 12.70 -4.12
C ILE A 63 -5.51 13.11 -5.60
N ASP A 64 -6.33 14.06 -6.05
CA ASP A 64 -6.31 14.55 -7.43
C ASP A 64 -4.96 15.21 -7.78
N ARG A 65 -4.39 16.01 -6.87
CA ARG A 65 -3.04 16.59 -7.03
C ARG A 65 -1.98 15.50 -7.13
N ALA A 66 -2.01 14.49 -6.25
CA ALA A 66 -1.04 13.40 -6.25
C ALA A 66 -1.11 12.58 -7.54
N LEU A 67 -2.32 12.26 -8.01
CA LEU A 67 -2.56 11.54 -9.27
C LEU A 67 -2.01 12.32 -10.48
N ASN A 68 -2.15 13.64 -10.49
CA ASN A 68 -1.64 14.48 -11.59
C ASN A 68 -0.10 14.58 -11.58
N LYS A 69 0.52 14.70 -10.40
CA LYS A 69 1.97 14.95 -10.27
C LYS A 69 2.82 13.68 -10.28
N VAL A 70 2.28 12.51 -9.95
CA VAL A 70 3.09 11.28 -9.79
C VAL A 70 3.88 10.91 -11.06
N CYS A 71 3.32 11.18 -12.24
CA CYS A 71 3.96 10.87 -13.51
C CYS A 71 5.07 11.85 -13.90
N GLU A 72 5.11 13.05 -13.33
CA GLU A 72 6.16 14.04 -13.60
C GLU A 72 7.53 13.57 -13.10
N LYS A 73 7.53 12.81 -11.99
CA LYS A 73 8.72 12.20 -11.38
C LYS A 73 9.17 10.90 -12.06
N SER A 74 8.64 10.58 -13.24
CA SER A 74 8.97 9.34 -13.96
C SER A 74 9.76 9.63 -15.24
N PRO A 75 10.91 8.97 -15.47
CA PRO A 75 11.76 9.24 -16.63
C PRO A 75 11.24 8.57 -17.91
N GLY A 76 11.48 9.24 -19.05
CA GLY A 76 11.40 8.68 -20.40
C GLY A 76 10.13 7.88 -20.72
N PRO A 77 10.23 6.64 -21.22
CA PRO A 77 9.08 5.84 -21.67
C PRO A 77 8.11 5.48 -20.55
N ILE A 78 8.58 5.41 -19.30
CA ILE A 78 7.75 5.11 -18.12
C ILE A 78 6.74 6.22 -17.87
N LYS A 79 7.08 7.47 -18.19
CA LYS A 79 6.16 8.62 -18.08
C LYS A 79 4.91 8.40 -18.92
N LYS A 80 5.04 7.94 -20.16
CA LYS A 80 3.91 7.68 -21.07
C LYS A 80 2.98 6.59 -20.52
N VAL A 81 3.56 5.51 -19.99
CA VAL A 81 2.80 4.42 -19.36
C VAL A 81 2.06 4.93 -18.12
N CYS A 82 2.73 5.71 -17.27
CA CYS A 82 2.13 6.31 -16.08
C CYS A 82 0.96 7.22 -16.45
N MET A 83 1.13 8.14 -17.40
CA MET A 83 0.07 9.06 -17.80
C MET A 83 -1.14 8.32 -18.36
N SER A 84 -0.91 7.27 -19.15
CA SER A 84 -1.98 6.41 -19.68
C SER A 84 -2.73 5.68 -18.56
N PHE A 85 -1.99 5.18 -17.56
CA PHE A 85 -2.57 4.54 -16.38
C PHE A 85 -3.44 5.50 -15.57
N ILE A 86 -2.91 6.69 -15.23
CA ILE A 86 -3.65 7.71 -14.47
C ILE A 86 -4.88 8.14 -15.26
N LYS A 87 -4.75 8.45 -16.56
CA LYS A 87 -5.89 8.84 -17.40
C LYS A 87 -7.00 7.79 -17.38
N LYS A 88 -6.65 6.50 -17.44
CA LYS A 88 -7.61 5.39 -17.44
C LYS A 88 -8.29 5.17 -16.09
N TYR A 89 -7.55 5.31 -14.99
CA TYR A 89 -8.02 4.87 -13.67
C TYR A 89 -8.31 6.00 -12.68
N LYS A 90 -7.99 7.27 -13.00
CA LYS A 90 -8.11 8.42 -12.08
C LYS A 90 -9.46 8.47 -11.35
N ALA A 91 -10.57 8.39 -12.07
CA ALA A 91 -11.90 8.44 -11.47
C ALA A 91 -12.15 7.32 -10.44
N LYS A 92 -11.65 6.11 -10.70
CA LYS A 92 -11.75 4.97 -9.77
C LYS A 92 -10.79 5.14 -8.60
N LEU A 93 -9.57 5.62 -8.87
CA LEU A 93 -8.52 5.80 -7.88
C LEU A 93 -8.89 6.80 -6.79
N VAL A 94 -9.62 7.88 -7.12
CA VAL A 94 -10.07 8.85 -6.11
C VAL A 94 -10.87 8.17 -4.98
N ASN A 95 -11.75 7.22 -5.32
CA ASN A 95 -12.55 6.49 -4.32
C ASN A 95 -11.78 5.33 -3.69
N ILE A 96 -10.98 4.62 -4.49
CA ILE A 96 -10.18 3.49 -3.99
C ILE A 96 -9.16 3.97 -2.95
N LEU A 97 -8.45 5.08 -3.21
CA LEU A 97 -7.40 5.60 -2.33
C LEU A 97 -7.90 6.11 -0.98
N LYS A 98 -9.19 6.47 -0.87
CA LYS A 98 -9.81 6.83 0.41
C LYS A 98 -9.97 5.66 1.38
N SER A 99 -9.98 4.43 0.87
CA SER A 99 -10.30 3.23 1.67
C SER A 99 -9.28 2.10 1.55
N ALA A 100 -8.41 2.14 0.54
CA ALA A 100 -7.33 1.17 0.38
C ALA A 100 -6.19 1.49 1.35
N ARG A 101 -5.66 0.44 1.99
CA ARG A 101 -4.59 0.56 2.98
C ARG A 101 -3.19 0.42 2.37
N ASN A 102 -3.09 -0.16 1.18
CA ASN A 102 -1.81 -0.42 0.52
C ASN A 102 -1.96 -0.47 -1.02
N PRO A 103 -0.84 -0.36 -1.77
CA PRO A 103 -0.83 -0.40 -3.23
C PRO A 103 -1.43 -1.68 -3.83
N HIS A 104 -1.09 -2.85 -3.28
CA HIS A 104 -1.57 -4.14 -3.78
C HIS A 104 -3.10 -4.24 -3.75
N GLU A 105 -3.71 -3.88 -2.62
CA GLU A 105 -5.17 -3.91 -2.44
C GLU A 105 -5.88 -2.95 -3.40
N ALA A 106 -5.34 -1.75 -3.60
CA ALA A 106 -5.88 -0.81 -4.57
C ALA A 106 -5.78 -1.36 -6.00
N CYS A 107 -4.65 -1.98 -6.37
CA CYS A 107 -4.46 -2.63 -7.67
C CYS A 107 -5.34 -3.86 -7.87
N ARG A 108 -5.64 -4.59 -6.80
CA ARG A 108 -6.60 -5.70 -6.81
C ARG A 108 -8.03 -5.20 -7.05
N ARG A 109 -8.43 -4.07 -6.45
CA ARG A 109 -9.74 -3.44 -6.70
C ARG A 109 -9.88 -2.90 -8.13
N LEU A 110 -8.76 -2.62 -8.79
CA LEU A 110 -8.71 -2.32 -10.22
C LEU A 110 -8.71 -3.58 -11.11
N ASN A 111 -8.75 -4.79 -10.52
CA ASN A 111 -8.62 -6.09 -11.19
C ASN A 111 -7.30 -6.26 -11.96
N LEU A 112 -6.23 -5.57 -11.53
CA LEU A 112 -4.91 -5.67 -12.15
C LEU A 112 -4.01 -6.69 -11.44
N CYS A 113 -4.22 -6.86 -10.14
CA CYS A 113 -3.56 -7.87 -9.32
C CYS A 113 -4.56 -8.95 -8.92
N LYS A 114 -4.09 -10.20 -8.85
CA LYS A 114 -4.87 -11.30 -8.27
C LYS A 114 -5.00 -11.08 -6.76
N LYS A 115 -5.96 -11.75 -6.12
CA LYS A 115 -5.88 -11.94 -4.67
C LYS A 115 -4.54 -12.61 -4.40
N ALA A 116 -3.80 -12.14 -3.39
CA ALA A 116 -2.69 -12.92 -2.87
C ALA A 116 -3.22 -14.34 -2.65
N PRO A 117 -2.54 -15.39 -3.13
CA PRO A 117 -2.94 -16.74 -2.78
C PRO A 117 -3.05 -16.76 -1.26
N ARG A 118 -4.14 -17.30 -0.71
CA ARG A 118 -4.04 -17.76 0.67
C ARG A 118 -2.84 -18.71 0.63
N VAL A 119 -1.80 -18.43 1.40
CA VAL A 119 -0.70 -19.38 1.57
C VAL A 119 -1.29 -20.53 2.36
N SER A 120 -2.07 -21.38 1.69
CA SER A 120 -2.16 -22.78 2.07
C SER A 120 -0.72 -23.24 1.96
N PHE A 121 -0.08 -23.52 3.09
CA PHE A 121 1.21 -24.20 3.12
C PHE A 121 1.05 -25.47 2.30
N VAL A 122 1.39 -25.41 1.02
CA VAL A 122 1.52 -26.60 0.20
C VAL A 122 2.69 -27.33 0.82
N SER A 123 2.41 -28.44 1.51
CA SER A 123 3.42 -29.39 1.91
C SER A 123 4.24 -29.74 0.67
N VAL A 124 5.42 -29.14 0.56
CA VAL A 124 6.43 -29.58 -0.40
C VAL A 124 6.85 -30.96 0.08
N LYS A 125 6.22 -31.99 -0.47
CA LYS A 125 6.64 -33.37 -0.29
C LYS A 125 7.99 -33.49 -1.00
N LYS A 126 9.05 -33.40 -0.20
CA LYS A 126 10.42 -33.68 -0.61
C LYS A 126 10.46 -35.18 -0.96
N PHE A 127 10.71 -35.48 -2.23
CA PHE A 127 11.13 -36.81 -2.67
C PHE A 127 12.60 -37.02 -2.31
#